data_AF-A0AAD9PT27-F1
#
_entry.id   AF-A0AAD9PT27-F1
#
_cell.length_a   1.000
_cell.length_b   1.000
_cell.length_c   1.000
_cell.angle_alpha   90.00
_cell.angle_beta   90.00
_cell.angle_gamma   90.00
#
_symmetry.space_group_name_H-M   'P 1'
#
loop_
_entity.id
_entity.type
_entity.pdbx_description
1 polymer ?
#
loop_
_entity_poly.entity_id
_entity_poly.type
_entity_poly.pdbx_seq_one_letter_code
_entity_poly.pdbx_strand_id
1 'polypeptide(L)'
;MEGMVEVGIYQGNVDGARFEEFVDQKLCLNLLPFNGVYQRSVVIMDNSAVHHTLAVVDQIHARGAMVVFLPPYSPDFMPCEELFALTKNWIRENDVPWQFCMDPQSMVEEALLLVTDEQIRNYIRHAEYL
;
A
#
# COMPACT_ATOMS: atom_id res chain seq x y z
N MET A 1 -11.29 3.56 10.61
CA MET A 1 -10.97 4.43 9.46
C MET A 1 -10.93 3.53 8.24
N GLU A 2 -11.73 3.84 7.24
CA GLU A 2 -11.68 3.21 5.91
C GLU A 2 -10.87 4.17 5.02
N GLY A 3 -10.00 3.65 4.16
CA GLY A 3 -9.10 4.49 3.34
C GLY A 3 -7.64 4.09 3.45
N MET A 4 -6.75 5.00 3.04
CA MET A 4 -5.31 4.81 3.07
C MET A 4 -4.83 4.98 4.50
N VAL A 5 -4.20 3.94 5.05
CA VAL A 5 -3.84 3.91 6.48
C VAL A 5 -2.39 4.34 6.70
N GLU A 6 -1.50 4.01 5.78
CA GLU A 6 -0.07 4.36 5.86
C GLU A 6 0.54 4.40 4.46
N VAL A 7 1.55 5.24 4.28
CA VAL A 7 2.42 5.27 3.09
C VAL A 7 3.89 5.33 3.53
N GLY A 8 4.75 4.55 2.87
CA GLY A 8 6.20 4.68 2.97
C GLY A 8 6.78 5.31 1.70
N ILE A 9 7.38 6.50 1.81
CA ILE A 9 8.10 7.14 0.71
C ILE A 9 9.59 7.08 0.99
N TYR A 10 10.35 6.57 0.02
CA TYR A 10 11.76 6.27 0.18
C TYR A 10 12.56 6.73 -1.01
N GLN A 11 13.76 7.27 -0.74
CA GLN A 11 14.73 7.54 -1.79
C GLN A 11 15.45 6.24 -2.19
N GLY A 12 15.47 5.95 -3.50
CA GLY A 12 16.09 4.75 -4.06
C GLY A 12 15.17 3.52 -4.04
N ASN A 13 15.75 2.33 -4.16
CA ASN A 13 14.99 1.09 -4.18
C ASN A 13 14.47 0.73 -2.77
N VAL A 14 13.35 0.01 -2.73
CA VAL A 14 12.89 -0.70 -1.53
C VAL A 14 13.43 -2.13 -1.60
N ASP A 15 14.36 -2.46 -0.71
CA ASP A 15 14.86 -3.82 -0.53
C ASP A 15 14.09 -4.55 0.59
N GLY A 16 14.47 -5.80 0.84
CA GLY A 16 13.83 -6.62 1.88
C GLY A 16 13.92 -6.00 3.28
N ALA A 17 15.05 -5.37 3.63
CA ALA A 17 15.24 -4.80 4.96
C ALA A 17 14.35 -3.57 5.17
N ARG A 18 14.28 -2.68 4.17
CA ARG A 18 13.42 -1.50 4.21
C ARG A 18 11.94 -1.87 4.20
N PHE A 19 11.56 -2.91 3.46
CA PHE A 19 10.18 -3.40 3.46
C PHE A 19 9.81 -4.04 4.80
N GLU A 20 10.69 -4.85 5.38
CA GLU A 20 10.50 -5.44 6.72
C GLU A 20 10.33 -4.36 7.79
N GLU A 21 11.15 -3.30 7.75
CA GLU A 21 11.03 -2.16 8.67
C GLU A 21 9.67 -1.47 8.54
N PHE A 22 9.19 -1.25 7.31
CA PHE A 22 7.85 -0.70 7.07
C PHE A 22 6.75 -1.60 7.64
N VAL A 23 6.87 -2.92 7.47
CA VAL A 23 5.89 -3.88 7.99
C VAL A 23 5.83 -3.81 9.50
N ASP A 24 6.97 -3.90 10.19
CA ASP A 24 7.02 -3.89 11.65
C ASP A 24 6.58 -2.55 12.26
N GLN A 25 7.18 -1.44 11.79
CA GLN A 25 7.03 -0.14 12.41
C GLN A 25 5.74 0.57 12.01
N LYS A 26 5.13 0.20 10.89
CA LYS A 26 3.97 0.92 10.36
C LYS A 26 2.76 0.02 10.11
N LEU A 27 2.89 -0.98 9.23
CA LEU A 27 1.74 -1.82 8.86
C LEU A 27 1.18 -2.57 10.08
N CYS A 28 2.04 -3.25 10.84
CA CYS A 28 1.65 -4.09 11.97
C CYS A 28 0.93 -3.33 13.09
N LEU A 29 1.17 -2.02 13.23
CA LEU A 29 0.46 -1.18 14.22
C LEU A 29 -1.02 -0.98 13.88
N ASN A 30 -1.40 -1.22 12.63
CA ASN A 30 -2.74 -0.99 12.10
C ASN A 30 -3.57 -2.26 11.95
N LEU A 31 -2.95 -3.44 12.09
CA LEU A 31 -3.57 -4.74 11.90
C LEU A 31 -4.38 -5.19 13.12
N LEU A 32 -5.45 -5.93 12.85
CA LEU A 32 -6.27 -6.60 13.84
C LEU A 32 -6.29 -8.11 13.60
N PRO A 33 -6.54 -8.93 14.63
CA PRO A 33 -6.60 -10.39 14.46
C PRO A 33 -7.70 -10.83 13.49
N PHE A 34 -7.44 -11.86 12.70
CA PHE A 34 -8.43 -12.49 11.83
C PHE A 34 -9.39 -13.36 12.63
N ASN A 35 -10.64 -12.90 12.74
CA ASN A 35 -11.72 -13.61 13.43
C ASN A 35 -13.07 -13.52 12.69
N GLY A 36 -13.06 -13.07 11.43
CA GLY A 36 -14.26 -12.84 10.62
C GLY A 36 -15.10 -11.61 11.00
N VAL A 37 -14.69 -10.84 12.01
CA VAL A 37 -15.40 -9.64 12.49
C VAL A 37 -14.54 -8.38 12.34
N TYR A 38 -13.24 -8.47 12.64
CA TYR A 38 -12.36 -7.31 12.59
C TYR A 38 -11.96 -6.95 11.16
N GLN A 39 -12.11 -5.66 10.85
CA GLN A 39 -11.51 -5.04 9.67
C GLN A 39 -9.98 -5.03 9.79
N ARG A 40 -9.26 -4.86 8.68
CA ARG A 40 -7.78 -4.82 8.65
C ARG A 40 -7.12 -6.06 9.27
N SER A 41 -7.71 -7.22 8.98
CA SER A 41 -7.24 -8.51 9.49
C SER A 41 -6.66 -9.43 8.42
N VAL A 42 -6.63 -8.96 7.17
CA VAL A 42 -6.05 -9.67 6.02
C VAL A 42 -5.12 -8.70 5.29
N VAL A 43 -3.88 -9.13 5.08
CA VAL A 43 -2.88 -8.42 4.26
C VAL A 43 -2.77 -9.15 2.93
N ILE A 44 -3.11 -8.46 1.85
CA ILE A 44 -2.95 -8.96 0.48
C ILE A 44 -1.66 -8.37 -0.08
N MET A 45 -0.77 -9.23 -0.58
CA MET A 45 0.51 -8.84 -1.16
C MET A 45 0.66 -9.42 -2.56
N ASP A 46 1.29 -8.67 -3.47
CA ASP A 46 1.71 -9.23 -4.75
C ASP A 46 2.86 -10.22 -4.56
N ASN A 47 3.30 -10.84 -5.67
CA ASN A 47 4.32 -11.88 -5.65
C ASN A 47 5.77 -11.33 -5.74
N SER A 48 6.01 -10.08 -5.32
CA SER A 48 7.35 -9.50 -5.27
C SER A 48 8.24 -10.21 -4.24
N ALA A 49 9.50 -10.49 -4.60
CA ALA A 49 10.43 -11.25 -3.75
C ALA A 49 10.63 -10.66 -2.35
N VAL A 50 10.53 -9.33 -2.21
CA VAL A 50 10.69 -8.64 -0.91
C VAL A 50 9.52 -8.90 0.04
N HIS A 51 8.36 -9.34 -0.45
CA HIS A 51 7.19 -9.68 0.37
C HIS A 51 7.26 -11.10 0.97
N HIS A 52 8.15 -11.96 0.45
CA HIS A 52 8.24 -13.38 0.83
C HIS A 52 9.31 -13.67 1.88
N THR A 53 9.84 -12.65 2.58
CA THR A 53 10.77 -12.91 3.68
C THR A 53 10.00 -13.52 4.86
N LEU A 54 10.63 -14.45 5.57
CA LEU A 54 10.02 -15.06 6.77
C LEU A 54 9.66 -14.00 7.81
N ALA A 55 10.51 -12.99 7.98
CA ALA A 55 10.30 -11.92 8.95
C ALA A 55 9.01 -11.13 8.68
N VAL A 56 8.74 -10.75 7.42
CA VAL A 56 7.49 -10.06 7.04
C VAL A 56 6.26 -10.88 7.40
N VAL A 57 6.26 -12.17 7.04
CA VAL A 57 5.12 -13.06 7.27
C VAL A 57 4.92 -13.29 8.77
N ASP A 58 6.00 -13.54 9.52
CA ASP A 58 5.97 -13.78 10.96
C ASP A 58 5.49 -12.54 11.74
N GLN A 59 5.92 -11.33 11.35
CA GLN A 59 5.48 -10.06 11.95
C GLN A 59 3.97 -9.86 11.78
N ILE A 60 3.42 -10.14 10.59
CA ILE A 60 1.98 -10.02 10.33
C ILE A 60 1.19 -11.08 11.13
N HIS A 61 1.64 -12.33 11.11
CA HIS A 61 1.01 -13.42 11.87
C HIS A 61 1.08 -13.19 13.39
N ALA A 62 2.13 -12.55 13.90
CA ALA A 62 2.25 -12.18 15.32
C ALA A 62 1.15 -11.19 15.76
N ARG A 63 0.56 -10.44 14.83
CA ARG A 63 -0.63 -9.60 15.08
C ARG A 63 -1.94 -10.37 14.99
N GLY A 64 -1.89 -11.66 14.68
CA GLY A 64 -3.05 -12.53 14.44
C GLY A 64 -3.74 -12.28 13.10
N ALA A 65 -3.16 -11.44 12.22
CA ALA A 65 -3.70 -11.16 10.89
C ALA A 65 -3.31 -12.28 9.90
N MET A 66 -4.10 -12.43 8.83
CA MET A 66 -3.85 -13.39 7.76
C MET A 66 -3.03 -12.75 6.63
N VAL A 67 -2.10 -13.51 6.06
CA VAL A 67 -1.37 -13.12 4.84
C VAL A 67 -1.94 -13.86 3.63
N VAL A 68 -2.19 -13.15 2.54
CA VAL A 68 -2.61 -13.70 1.25
C VAL A 68 -1.68 -13.16 0.16
N PHE A 69 -1.03 -14.07 -0.57
CA PHE A 69 -0.24 -13.72 -1.75
C PHE A 69 -1.07 -13.90 -3.02
N LEU A 70 -1.01 -12.91 -3.91
CA LEU A 70 -1.61 -13.02 -5.24
C LEU A 70 -0.78 -13.93 -6.15
N PRO A 71 -1.42 -14.65 -7.09
CA PRO A 71 -0.69 -15.32 -8.16
C PRO A 71 0.15 -14.33 -8.99
N PRO A 72 1.24 -14.78 -9.62
CA PRO A 72 2.01 -13.94 -10.54
C PRO A 72 1.13 -13.30 -11.63
N TYR A 73 1.45 -12.06 -12.00
CA TYR A 73 0.76 -11.31 -13.07
C TYR A 73 -0.75 -11.15 -12.83
N SER A 74 -1.17 -10.96 -11.58
CA SER A 74 -2.57 -10.73 -11.21
C SER A 74 -2.83 -9.29 -10.70
N PRO A 75 -2.48 -8.24 -11.48
CA PRO A 75 -2.65 -6.86 -11.04
C PRO A 75 -4.12 -6.47 -10.85
N ASP A 76 -5.05 -7.14 -11.53
CA ASP A 76 -6.50 -6.88 -11.42
C ASP A 76 -7.04 -7.15 -10.00
N PHE A 77 -6.35 -7.99 -9.23
CA PHE A 77 -6.68 -8.28 -7.82
C PHE A 77 -5.88 -7.42 -6.83
N MET A 78 -5.18 -6.38 -7.28
CA MET A 78 -4.37 -5.51 -6.43
C MET A 78 -4.94 -4.08 -6.39
N PRO A 79 -5.69 -3.69 -5.35
CA PRO A 79 -6.34 -2.38 -5.27
C PRO A 79 -5.39 -1.17 -5.39
N CYS A 80 -4.12 -1.33 -5.04
CA CYS A 80 -3.17 -0.22 -5.09
C CYS A 80 -2.76 0.17 -6.52
N GLU A 81 -3.02 -0.66 -7.54
CA GLU A 81 -2.71 -0.33 -8.94
C GLU A 81 -3.48 0.90 -9.43
N GLU A 82 -4.77 0.99 -9.11
CA GLU A 82 -5.60 2.15 -9.46
C GLU A 82 -5.21 3.40 -8.68
N LEU A 83 -4.84 3.24 -7.40
CA LEU A 83 -4.30 4.32 -6.58
C LEU A 83 -3.01 4.88 -7.22
N PHE A 84 -2.07 4.01 -7.59
CA PHE A 84 -0.84 4.44 -8.25
C PHE A 84 -1.11 5.06 -9.62
N ALA A 85 -2.07 4.56 -10.40
CA ALA A 85 -2.44 5.16 -11.67
C ALA A 85 -2.95 6.60 -11.50
N LEU A 86 -3.82 6.84 -10.51
CA LEU A 86 -4.31 8.18 -10.19
C LEU A 86 -3.16 9.10 -9.76
N THR A 87 -2.33 8.66 -8.82
CA THR A 87 -1.17 9.43 -8.32
C THR A 87 -0.21 9.80 -9.46
N LYS A 88 0.14 8.83 -10.32
CA LYS A 88 1.03 9.07 -11.49
C LYS A 88 0.43 10.04 -12.49
N ASN A 89 -0.88 9.98 -12.72
CA ASN A 89 -1.57 10.91 -13.62
C ASN A 89 -1.53 12.34 -13.09
N TRP A 90 -1.83 12.53 -11.80
CA TRP A 90 -1.75 13.83 -11.17
C TRP A 90 -0.32 14.40 -11.23
N ILE A 91 0.69 13.57 -10.93
CA ILE A 91 2.10 13.98 -11.01
C ILE A 91 2.43 14.46 -12.42
N ARG A 92 2.09 13.70 -13.46
CA ARG A 92 2.37 14.06 -14.86
C ARG A 92 1.71 15.38 -15.28
N GLU A 93 0.53 15.70 -14.75
CA GLU A 93 -0.17 16.96 -15.05
C GLU A 93 0.46 18.16 -14.33
N ASN A 94 1.15 17.93 -13.22
CA ASN A 94 1.73 18.97 -12.36
C ASN A 94 3.27 19.02 -12.42
N ASP A 95 3.94 18.11 -13.11
CA ASP A 95 5.40 17.98 -13.11
C ASP A 95 6.14 19.27 -13.54
N VAL A 96 5.66 19.94 -14.59
CA VAL A 96 6.33 21.14 -15.14
C VAL A 96 6.42 22.30 -14.12
N PRO A 97 5.34 22.71 -13.43
CA PRO A 97 5.45 23.68 -12.34
C PRO A 97 6.32 23.24 -11.16
N TRP A 98 6.30 21.94 -10.83
CA TRP A 98 6.92 21.40 -9.63
C TRP A 98 8.43 21.23 -9.73
N GLN A 99 8.96 20.97 -10.93
CA GLN A 99 10.41 20.89 -11.21
C GLN A 99 11.21 22.13 -10.80
N PHE A 100 10.56 23.29 -10.61
CA PHE A 100 11.23 24.55 -10.30
C PHE A 100 11.03 25.03 -8.87
N CYS A 101 10.15 24.40 -8.09
CA CYS A 101 9.59 25.04 -6.90
C CYS A 101 9.61 24.18 -5.63
N MET A 102 9.68 22.85 -5.75
CA MET A 102 9.37 21.97 -4.61
C MET A 102 10.16 20.65 -4.64
N ASP A 103 10.21 19.99 -3.48
CA ASP A 103 10.82 18.68 -3.31
C ASP A 103 9.92 17.56 -3.91
N PRO A 104 10.48 16.58 -4.65
CA PRO A 104 9.71 15.50 -5.26
C PRO A 104 8.90 14.66 -4.26
N GLN A 105 9.34 14.52 -3.01
CA GLN A 105 8.57 13.80 -2.00
C GLN A 105 7.27 14.52 -1.68
N SER A 106 7.31 15.85 -1.49
CA SER A 106 6.11 16.66 -1.24
C SER A 106 5.09 16.55 -2.38
N MET A 107 5.55 16.43 -3.62
CA MET A 107 4.67 16.22 -4.77
C MET A 107 3.93 14.88 -4.69
N VAL A 108 4.63 13.80 -4.30
CA VAL A 108 4.02 12.48 -4.11
C VAL A 108 3.03 12.50 -2.94
N GLU A 109 3.38 13.16 -1.83
CA GLU A 109 2.51 13.32 -0.67
C GLU A 109 1.22 14.06 -1.04
N GLU A 110 1.31 15.18 -1.76
CA GLU A 110 0.13 15.92 -2.22
C GLU A 110 -0.75 15.11 -3.15
N ALA A 111 -0.15 14.39 -4.11
CA ALA A 111 -0.88 13.52 -5.02
C ALA A 111 -1.67 12.42 -4.27
N LEU A 112 -1.09 11.86 -3.21
CA LEU A 112 -1.71 10.85 -2.37
C LEU A 112 -2.82 11.42 -1.48
N LEU A 113 -2.67 12.66 -0.99
CA LEU A 113 -3.70 13.35 -0.19
C LEU A 113 -4.99 13.66 -0.98
N LEU A 114 -4.92 13.66 -2.31
CA LEU A 114 -6.08 13.86 -3.18
C LEU A 114 -6.90 12.58 -3.40
N VAL A 115 -6.37 11.42 -3.03
CA VAL A 115 -7.10 10.14 -3.13
C VAL A 115 -8.14 10.09 -2.01
N THR A 116 -9.41 9.97 -2.37
CA THR A 116 -10.50 9.94 -1.38
C THR A 116 -10.76 8.53 -0.86
N ASP A 117 -11.32 8.43 0.35
CA ASP A 117 -11.76 7.14 0.93
C ASP A 117 -12.82 6.45 0.04
N GLU A 118 -13.63 7.22 -0.70
CA GLU A 118 -14.59 6.68 -1.67
C GLU A 118 -13.88 6.02 -2.85
N GLN A 119 -12.85 6.64 -3.41
CA GLN A 119 -12.03 6.05 -4.46
C GLN A 119 -11.38 4.76 -3.97
N ILE A 120 -10.78 4.75 -2.78
CA ILE A 120 -10.16 3.55 -2.19
C ILE A 120 -11.19 2.43 -2.02
N ARG A 121 -12.39 2.74 -1.52
CA ARG A 121 -13.47 1.75 -1.42
C ARG A 121 -13.85 1.20 -2.80
N ASN A 122 -13.87 2.03 -3.84
CA ASN A 122 -14.16 1.60 -5.20
C ASN A 122 -13.07 0.68 -5.77
N TYR A 123 -11.79 0.98 -5.51
CA TYR A 123 -10.67 0.13 -5.93
C TYR A 123 -10.69 -1.24 -5.25
N ILE A 124 -10.99 -1.28 -3.94
CA ILE A 124 -11.11 -2.54 -3.19
C ILE A 124 -12.29 -3.39 -3.72
N ARG A 125 -13.42 -2.75 -4.09
CA ARG A 125 -14.56 -3.43 -4.72
C ARG A 125 -14.22 -3.96 -6.10
N HIS A 126 -13.50 -3.17 -6.91
CA HIS A 126 -13.09 -3.57 -8.25
C HIS A 126 -12.16 -4.80 -8.20
N ALA A 127 -11.31 -4.89 -7.18
CA ALA A 127 -10.47 -6.05 -6.90
C ALA A 127 -11.19 -7.23 -6.18
N GLU A 128 -12.53 -7.19 -6.09
CA GLU A 128 -13.40 -8.26 -5.56
C GLU A 128 -13.34 -8.51 -4.04
N TYR A 129 -12.95 -7.51 -3.23
CA TYR A 129 -12.84 -7.67 -1.76
C TYR A 129 -13.94 -6.99 -0.94
N LEU A 130 -14.85 -6.25 -1.57
CA LEU A 130 -16.02 -5.57 -0.96
C LEU A 130 -17.24 -5.65 -1.86
#